data_AF-A0A938ILY9-F1
#
_entry.id   AF-A0A938ILY9-F1
#
_cell.length_a   1.000
_cell.length_b   1.000
_cell.length_c   1.000
_cell.angle_alpha   90.00
_cell.angle_beta   90.00
_cell.angle_gamma   90.00
#
_symmetry.space_group_name_H-M   'P 1'
#
loop_
_entity.id
_entity.type
_entity.pdbx_description
1 polymer ?
#
loop_
_entity_poly.entity_id
_entity_poly.type
_entity_poly.pdbx_seq_one_letter_code
_entity_poly.pdbx_strand_id
1 'polypeptide(L)'
;MPQAHQDFGRLLAAVRAARPGPAIVLGAVDCGKTTLVRQLAAVLAADAPIWLVAGDPGQAWIGPPAAVARVRLVRPRLRRSQLAPERMIFLGSTSPAPCPAQTAAALARLVREGVPAGNRVVVDTPGLVCGRLAETLWGLVAATLRPPLVVAIDRRGGPGGLAAGRRCGRAAGRRTRRARRGGAGMAPVLRLFRAAGSQVVLAEPHPLARVRRQAERAAYRAAAYRRYFGRARLRFIEGGVPVVSAFSGGAAALDVGRLV
;
A
#
# COMPACT_ATOMS: atom_id res chain seq x y z
N MET A 1 4.67 21.99 -8.29
CA MET A 1 4.14 20.64 -8.62
C MET A 1 5.31 19.67 -8.54
N PRO A 2 5.18 18.47 -7.93
CA PRO A 2 6.24 17.46 -8.05
C PRO A 2 6.50 17.19 -9.55
N GLN A 3 7.76 17.06 -9.95
CA GLN A 3 8.10 16.68 -11.33
C GLN A 3 7.33 15.40 -11.72
N ALA A 4 6.80 15.39 -12.95
CA ALA A 4 6.04 14.26 -13.46
C ALA A 4 6.96 13.04 -13.61
N HIS A 5 6.44 11.84 -13.32
CA HIS A 5 7.12 10.60 -13.68
C HIS A 5 7.41 10.60 -15.19
N GLN A 6 8.63 10.26 -15.63
CA GLN A 6 9.01 10.35 -17.05
C GLN A 6 8.08 9.50 -17.93
N ASP A 7 7.68 8.31 -17.45
CA ASP A 7 6.70 7.44 -18.11
C ASP A 7 5.22 7.81 -17.88
N PHE A 8 4.89 8.94 -17.24
CA PHE A 8 3.53 9.21 -16.73
C PHE A 8 2.45 9.11 -17.81
N GLY A 9 2.68 9.64 -19.01
CA GLY A 9 1.73 9.57 -20.12
C GLY A 9 1.41 8.13 -20.54
N ARG A 10 2.44 7.29 -20.70
CA ARG A 10 2.30 5.86 -21.03
C ARG A 10 1.52 5.11 -19.94
N LEU A 11 1.87 5.36 -18.68
CA LEU A 11 1.23 4.70 -17.53
C LEU A 11 -0.23 5.13 -17.37
N LEU A 12 -0.53 6.41 -17.54
CA LEU A 12 -1.89 6.93 -17.54
C LEU A 12 -2.72 6.31 -18.66
N ALA A 13 -2.17 6.21 -19.87
CA ALA A 13 -2.83 5.57 -21.00
C ALA A 13 -3.15 4.10 -20.71
N ALA A 14 -2.19 3.34 -20.15
CA ALA A 14 -2.42 1.95 -19.74
C ALA A 14 -3.54 1.83 -18.69
N VAL A 15 -3.56 2.70 -17.69
CA VAL A 15 -4.61 2.72 -16.65
C VAL A 15 -5.99 3.10 -17.22
N ARG A 16 -6.03 3.97 -18.23
CA ARG A 16 -7.27 4.34 -18.93
C ARG A 16 -7.79 3.21 -19.82
N ALA A 17 -6.91 2.53 -20.56
CA ALA A 17 -7.25 1.45 -21.47
C ALA A 17 -7.63 0.14 -20.76
N ALA A 18 -7.10 -0.09 -19.55
CA ALA A 18 -7.48 -1.26 -18.75
C ALA A 18 -8.97 -1.23 -18.40
N ARG A 19 -9.60 -2.42 -18.42
CA ARG A 19 -10.98 -2.62 -17.95
C ARG A 19 -11.16 -2.05 -16.54
N PRO A 20 -12.36 -1.51 -16.19
CA PRO A 20 -12.61 -1.01 -14.86
C PRO A 20 -12.31 -2.04 -13.77
N GLY A 21 -11.69 -1.59 -12.67
CA GLY A 21 -11.26 -2.43 -11.57
C GLY A 21 -9.97 -1.93 -10.92
N PRO A 22 -9.32 -2.77 -10.10
CA PRO A 22 -8.09 -2.40 -9.41
C PRO A 22 -6.87 -2.35 -10.35
N ALA A 23 -6.24 -1.19 -10.41
CA ALA A 23 -4.90 -0.99 -10.93
C ALA A 23 -3.91 -0.98 -9.75
N ILE A 24 -3.12 -2.05 -9.61
CA ILE A 24 -2.16 -2.19 -8.51
C ILE A 24 -0.81 -1.62 -8.92
N VAL A 25 -0.25 -0.70 -8.12
CA VAL A 25 1.09 -0.16 -8.33
C VAL A 25 2.08 -0.87 -7.42
N LEU A 26 2.95 -1.72 -7.98
CA LEU A 26 3.98 -2.50 -7.29
C LEU A 26 5.38 -1.95 -7.53
N GLY A 27 6.32 -2.28 -6.64
CA GLY A 27 7.71 -1.85 -6.75
C GLY A 27 8.41 -1.81 -5.41
N ALA A 28 9.74 -1.89 -5.42
CA ALA A 28 10.56 -1.87 -4.20
C ALA A 28 10.34 -0.60 -3.37
N VAL A 29 10.85 -0.58 -2.14
CA VAL A 29 10.75 0.64 -1.32
C VAL A 29 11.50 1.79 -1.99
N ASP A 30 10.94 3.00 -1.90
CA ASP A 30 11.55 4.23 -2.41
C ASP A 30 11.84 4.22 -3.93
N CYS A 31 10.91 3.68 -4.73
CA CYS A 31 10.94 3.78 -6.21
C CYS A 31 9.94 4.80 -6.80
N GLY A 32 9.14 5.47 -5.96
CA GLY A 32 8.19 6.49 -6.42
C GLY A 32 6.72 6.05 -6.52
N LYS A 33 6.34 4.86 -6.04
CA LYS A 33 4.95 4.35 -6.08
C LYS A 33 3.90 5.35 -5.61
N THR A 34 4.03 5.85 -4.38
CA THR A 34 3.06 6.80 -3.81
C THR A 34 2.99 8.10 -4.62
N THR A 35 4.11 8.56 -5.21
CA THR A 35 4.11 9.73 -6.10
C THR A 35 3.31 9.44 -7.38
N LEU A 36 3.58 8.32 -8.04
CA LEU A 36 2.85 7.89 -9.24
C LEU A 36 1.35 7.73 -8.95
N VAL A 37 1.00 7.05 -7.86
CA VAL A 37 -0.39 6.87 -7.44
C VAL A 37 -1.09 8.21 -7.24
N ARG A 38 -0.43 9.18 -6.60
CA ARG A 38 -1.00 10.53 -6.40
C ARG A 38 -1.19 11.28 -7.72
N GLN A 39 -0.25 11.16 -8.65
CA GLN A 39 -0.35 11.78 -9.98
C GLN A 39 -1.49 11.14 -10.80
N LEU A 40 -1.56 9.81 -10.84
CA LEU A 40 -2.64 9.07 -11.49
C LEU A 40 -4.00 9.45 -10.89
N ALA A 41 -4.09 9.45 -9.56
CA ALA A 41 -5.32 9.81 -8.87
C ALA A 41 -5.77 11.24 -9.18
N ALA A 42 -4.83 12.19 -9.24
CA ALA A 42 -5.12 13.58 -9.56
C ALA A 42 -5.74 13.77 -10.95
N VAL A 43 -5.20 13.09 -11.95
CA VAL A 43 -5.67 13.20 -13.34
C VAL A 43 -6.94 12.38 -13.58
N LEU A 44 -7.00 11.14 -13.07
CA LEU A 44 -8.14 10.26 -13.28
C LEU A 44 -9.40 10.75 -12.55
N ALA A 45 -9.26 11.27 -11.33
CA ALA A 45 -10.38 11.84 -10.57
C ALA A 45 -10.94 13.11 -11.23
N ALA A 46 -10.21 13.65 -12.20
CA ALA A 46 -10.62 14.79 -12.99
C ALA A 46 -11.64 14.39 -14.06
N ASP A 47 -11.54 13.16 -14.59
CA ASP A 47 -12.45 12.67 -15.63
C ASP A 47 -13.73 12.05 -15.03
N ALA A 48 -13.58 11.28 -13.94
CA ALA A 48 -14.68 10.60 -13.27
C ALA A 48 -14.32 10.30 -11.80
N PRO A 49 -15.31 10.02 -10.93
CA PRO A 49 -15.02 9.51 -9.59
C PRO A 49 -14.13 8.26 -9.64
N ILE A 50 -13.11 8.23 -8.79
CA ILE A 50 -12.27 7.04 -8.62
C ILE A 50 -12.16 6.68 -7.15
N TRP A 51 -11.71 5.46 -6.92
CA TRP A 51 -11.34 4.97 -5.60
C TRP A 51 -9.84 4.87 -5.49
N LEU A 52 -9.35 5.19 -4.30
CA LEU A 52 -7.94 5.13 -4.00
C LEU A 52 -7.76 4.32 -2.73
N VAL A 53 -6.87 3.33 -2.78
CA VAL A 53 -6.50 2.49 -1.64
C VAL A 53 -5.03 2.75 -1.29
N ALA A 54 -4.79 3.24 -0.07
CA ALA A 54 -3.46 3.31 0.53
C ALA A 54 -3.18 1.99 1.24
N GLY A 55 -2.47 1.09 0.57
CA GLY A 55 -2.20 -0.27 1.03
C GLY A 55 -0.87 -0.48 1.76
N ASP A 56 -0.01 0.54 1.87
CA ASP A 56 1.25 0.45 2.63
C ASP A 56 1.06 0.89 4.10
N PRO A 57 0.99 -0.05 5.07
CA PRO A 57 0.80 0.30 6.48
C PRO A 57 2.03 0.99 7.10
N GLY A 58 3.21 0.88 6.47
CA GLY A 58 4.44 1.51 6.93
C GLY A 58 4.60 2.95 6.45
N GLN A 59 3.92 3.31 5.36
CA GLN A 59 3.94 4.65 4.76
C GLN A 59 2.52 5.16 4.47
N ALA A 60 1.62 4.97 5.44
CA ALA A 60 0.25 5.42 5.34
C ALA A 60 0.19 6.94 5.09
N TRP A 61 -0.39 7.31 3.96
CA TRP A 61 -0.64 8.70 3.58
C TRP A 61 -2.13 9.06 3.56
N ILE A 62 -3.00 8.05 3.74
CA ILE A 62 -4.42 8.16 4.06
C ILE A 62 -4.64 7.37 5.35
N GLY A 63 -5.28 7.98 6.35
CA GLY A 63 -5.43 7.37 7.68
C GLY A 63 -4.12 7.34 8.48
N PRO A 64 -4.12 6.60 9.62
CA PRO A 64 -2.95 6.48 10.48
C PRO A 64 -1.99 5.37 10.01
N PRO A 65 -0.72 5.38 10.47
CA PRO A 65 0.18 4.22 10.33
C PRO A 65 -0.43 2.93 10.87
N ALA A 66 0.08 1.78 10.40
CA ALA A 66 -0.41 0.44 10.72
C ALA A 66 -1.87 0.16 10.30
N ALA A 67 -2.49 1.06 9.53
CA ALA A 67 -3.75 0.84 8.86
C ALA A 67 -3.58 0.89 7.34
N VAL A 68 -4.49 0.22 6.65
CA VAL A 68 -4.75 0.43 5.22
C VAL A 68 -6.09 1.12 5.06
N ALA A 69 -6.23 1.97 4.04
CA ALA A 69 -7.40 2.84 3.95
C ALA A 69 -7.86 3.05 2.51
N ARG A 70 -9.15 3.32 2.36
CA ARG A 70 -9.79 3.72 1.09
C ARG A 70 -10.41 5.10 1.20
N VAL A 71 -10.36 5.85 0.11
CA VAL A 71 -11.14 7.07 -0.06
C VAL A 71 -11.73 7.14 -1.48
N ARG A 72 -12.97 7.64 -1.56
CA ARG A 72 -13.58 8.05 -2.84
C ARG A 72 -13.14 9.46 -3.21
N LEU A 73 -12.47 9.57 -4.35
CA LEU A 73 -12.05 10.86 -4.91
C LEU A 73 -13.05 11.32 -5.95
N VAL A 74 -13.64 12.48 -5.69
CA VAL A 74 -14.47 13.26 -6.61
C VAL A 74 -13.85 14.65 -6.71
N ARG A 75 -13.94 15.36 -7.84
CA ARG A 75 -13.52 16.76 -7.89
C ARG A 75 -14.28 17.57 -6.81
N PRO A 76 -13.63 18.44 -6.01
CA PRO A 76 -12.21 18.80 -5.99
C PRO A 76 -11.44 18.23 -4.77
N ARG A 77 -11.78 17.03 -4.25
CA ARG A 77 -11.23 16.49 -2.98
C ARG A 77 -9.70 16.35 -2.95
N LEU A 78 -9.02 16.28 -4.10
CA LEU A 78 -7.55 16.25 -4.21
C LEU A 78 -6.85 17.54 -3.76
N ARG A 79 -7.58 18.65 -3.60
CA ARG A 79 -7.01 19.92 -3.07
C ARG A 79 -6.87 19.93 -1.55
N ARG A 80 -7.43 18.95 -0.82
CA ARG A 80 -7.31 18.90 0.64
C ARG A 80 -5.92 18.41 1.05
N SER A 81 -5.32 19.10 2.03
CA SER A 81 -4.03 18.71 2.63
C SER A 81 -4.07 17.30 3.26
N GLN A 82 -5.27 16.81 3.56
CA GLN A 82 -5.55 15.47 4.09
C GLN A 82 -6.80 14.89 3.46
N LEU A 83 -6.69 13.65 2.99
CA LEU A 83 -7.83 12.86 2.56
C LEU A 83 -8.38 12.11 3.77
N ALA A 84 -9.64 12.39 4.13
CA ALA A 84 -10.33 11.61 5.14
C ALA A 84 -10.68 10.23 4.55
N PRO A 85 -10.25 9.12 5.19
CA PRO A 85 -10.63 7.79 4.73
C PRO A 85 -12.15 7.60 4.86
N GLU A 86 -12.75 6.94 3.87
CA GLU A 86 -14.13 6.46 3.96
C GLU A 86 -14.21 5.15 4.75
N ARG A 87 -13.17 4.31 4.57
CA ARG A 87 -12.98 3.04 5.27
C ARG A 87 -11.50 2.87 5.58
N MET A 88 -11.21 2.28 6.72
CA MET A 88 -9.85 1.90 7.12
C MET A 88 -9.89 0.59 7.89
N ILE A 89 -8.84 -0.21 7.74
CA ILE A 89 -8.66 -1.47 8.45
C ILE A 89 -7.32 -1.38 9.17
N PHE A 90 -7.36 -1.48 10.50
CA PHE A 90 -6.16 -1.49 11.33
C PHE A 90 -5.53 -2.88 11.32
N LEU A 91 -4.27 -2.96 10.89
CA LEU A 91 -3.49 -4.19 10.82
C LEU A 91 -2.66 -4.43 12.08
N GLY A 92 -2.44 -3.40 12.91
CA GLY A 92 -1.61 -3.49 14.12
C GLY A 92 -0.10 -3.56 13.85
N SER A 93 0.34 -3.51 12.59
CA SER A 93 1.75 -3.56 12.20
C SER A 93 2.05 -2.60 11.06
N THR A 94 3.20 -1.93 11.13
CA THR A 94 3.72 -1.06 10.04
C THR A 94 4.44 -1.84 8.94
N SER A 95 4.30 -3.16 8.94
CA SER A 95 4.85 -4.09 7.95
C SER A 95 3.80 -5.16 7.66
N PRO A 96 3.62 -5.56 6.40
CA PRO A 96 2.73 -6.68 6.06
C PRO A 96 3.31 -8.04 6.48
N ALA A 97 4.58 -8.10 6.89
CA ALA A 97 5.29 -9.34 7.17
C ALA A 97 4.70 -10.23 8.28
N PRO A 98 4.21 -9.70 9.40
CA PRO A 98 3.64 -10.53 10.47
C PRO A 98 2.27 -11.14 10.09
N CYS A 99 1.58 -10.59 9.09
CA CYS A 99 0.20 -10.94 8.79
C CYS A 99 -0.13 -10.79 7.28
N PRO A 100 0.56 -11.52 6.38
CA PRO A 100 0.38 -11.37 4.93
C PRO A 100 -1.04 -11.71 4.47
N ALA A 101 -1.67 -12.74 5.07
CA ALA A 101 -3.03 -13.14 4.73
C ALA A 101 -4.07 -12.07 5.15
N GLN A 102 -3.93 -11.55 6.37
CA GLN A 102 -4.80 -10.46 6.87
C GLN A 102 -4.60 -9.19 6.06
N THR A 103 -3.37 -8.88 5.64
CA THR A 103 -3.09 -7.75 4.75
C THR A 103 -3.78 -7.95 3.39
N ALA A 104 -3.66 -9.14 2.78
CA ALA A 104 -4.33 -9.45 1.52
C ALA A 104 -5.87 -9.34 1.64
N ALA A 105 -6.45 -9.89 2.71
CA ALA A 105 -7.87 -9.79 2.99
C ALA A 105 -8.31 -8.33 3.19
N ALA A 106 -7.56 -7.52 3.93
CA ALA A 106 -7.87 -6.11 4.13
C ALA A 106 -7.86 -5.33 2.80
N LEU A 107 -6.87 -5.56 1.94
CA LEU A 107 -6.83 -4.96 0.61
C LEU A 107 -8.03 -5.41 -0.24
N ALA A 108 -8.39 -6.70 -0.19
CA ALA A 108 -9.52 -7.22 -0.94
C ALA A 108 -10.85 -6.58 -0.52
N ARG A 109 -11.08 -6.46 0.80
CA ARG A 109 -12.27 -5.79 1.36
C ARG A 109 -12.33 -4.33 0.94
N LEU A 110 -11.22 -3.60 1.09
CA LEU A 110 -11.16 -2.19 0.68
C LEU A 110 -11.40 -2.02 -0.83
N VAL A 111 -10.90 -2.91 -1.69
CA VAL A 111 -11.11 -2.79 -3.13
C VAL A 111 -12.54 -3.13 -3.56
N ARG A 112 -13.25 -4.00 -2.85
CA ARG A 112 -14.56 -4.54 -3.26
C ARG A 112 -15.76 -3.96 -2.54
N GLU A 113 -15.71 -3.93 -1.20
CA GLU A 113 -16.91 -3.69 -0.38
C GLU A 113 -17.41 -2.25 -0.55
N GLY A 114 -18.57 -2.05 -1.16
CA GLY A 114 -19.12 -0.71 -1.38
C GLY A 114 -18.45 0.10 -2.48
N VAL A 115 -17.62 -0.53 -3.31
CA VAL A 115 -17.14 0.06 -4.59
C VAL A 115 -18.11 -0.38 -5.69
N PRO A 116 -18.84 0.54 -6.35
CA PRO A 116 -19.79 0.15 -7.39
C PRO A 116 -19.06 -0.51 -8.57
N ALA A 117 -19.73 -1.48 -9.21
CA ALA A 117 -19.21 -2.12 -10.41
C ALA A 117 -18.86 -1.07 -11.48
N GLY A 118 -17.84 -1.35 -12.30
CA GLY A 118 -17.38 -0.42 -13.33
C GLY A 118 -16.56 0.78 -12.83
N ASN A 119 -16.27 0.88 -11.53
CA ASN A 119 -15.42 1.94 -10.99
C ASN A 119 -13.93 1.55 -10.99
N ARG A 120 -13.07 2.54 -11.22
CA ARG A 120 -11.62 2.36 -11.18
C ARG A 120 -11.10 2.51 -9.75
N VAL A 121 -10.21 1.59 -9.35
CA VAL A 121 -9.52 1.64 -8.05
C VAL A 121 -8.02 1.70 -8.29
N VAL A 122 -7.34 2.73 -7.78
CA VAL A 122 -5.87 2.80 -7.80
C VAL A 122 -5.34 2.34 -6.45
N VAL A 123 -4.43 1.38 -6.44
CA VAL A 123 -3.93 0.75 -5.20
C VAL A 123 -2.43 1.03 -5.03
N ASP A 124 -2.08 1.80 -4.00
CA ASP A 124 -0.70 1.94 -3.52
C ASP A 124 -0.34 0.74 -2.64
N THR A 125 0.91 0.28 -2.69
CA THR A 125 1.32 -0.99 -2.09
C THR A 125 2.59 -0.87 -1.25
N PRO A 126 2.81 -1.77 -0.26
CA PRO A 126 4.07 -1.85 0.45
C PRO A 126 5.21 -2.28 -0.48
N GLY A 127 6.43 -1.85 -0.18
CA GLY A 127 7.62 -2.19 -0.97
C GLY A 127 8.15 -3.62 -0.83
N LEU A 128 7.29 -4.58 -0.44
CA LEU A 128 7.61 -5.99 -0.32
C LEU A 128 7.47 -6.65 -1.70
N VAL A 129 8.57 -6.87 -2.43
CA VAL A 129 8.51 -7.34 -3.83
C VAL A 129 9.30 -8.62 -4.11
N CYS A 130 10.00 -9.15 -3.11
CA CYS A 130 10.88 -10.31 -3.26
C CYS A 130 10.79 -11.24 -2.05
N GLY A 131 11.11 -12.52 -2.29
CA GLY A 131 11.11 -13.58 -1.29
C GLY A 131 9.73 -14.20 -1.05
N ARG A 132 9.72 -15.33 -0.33
CA ARG A 132 8.52 -16.14 -0.09
C ARG A 132 7.34 -15.35 0.48
N LEU A 133 7.62 -14.45 1.40
CA LEU A 133 6.59 -13.60 1.99
C LEU A 133 5.91 -12.69 0.95
N ALA A 134 6.67 -12.15 -0.01
CA ALA A 134 6.11 -11.36 -1.11
C ALA A 134 5.26 -12.23 -2.03
N GLU A 135 5.73 -13.44 -2.35
CA GLU A 135 4.97 -14.41 -3.14
C GLU A 135 3.67 -14.84 -2.44
N THR A 136 3.69 -15.05 -1.12
CA THR A 136 2.48 -15.35 -0.34
C THR A 136 1.49 -14.19 -0.35
N LEU A 137 1.93 -12.97 0.01
CA LEU A 137 1.05 -11.80 0.03
C LEU A 137 0.45 -11.54 -1.35
N TRP A 138 1.30 -11.45 -2.38
CA TRP A 138 0.86 -11.08 -3.71
C TRP A 138 0.16 -12.21 -4.46
N GLY A 139 0.46 -13.47 -4.14
CA GLY A 139 -0.30 -14.63 -4.61
C GLY A 139 -1.74 -14.59 -4.09
N LEU A 140 -1.93 -14.33 -2.80
CA LEU A 140 -3.26 -14.14 -2.22
C LEU A 140 -3.99 -12.95 -2.83
N VAL A 141 -3.31 -11.81 -3.01
CA VAL A 141 -3.89 -10.62 -3.65
C VAL A 141 -4.26 -10.90 -5.12
N ALA A 142 -3.39 -11.56 -5.89
CA ALA A 142 -3.64 -11.88 -7.29
C ALA A 142 -4.82 -12.85 -7.43
N ALA A 143 -4.83 -13.94 -6.66
CA ALA A 143 -5.90 -14.93 -6.68
C ALA A 143 -7.23 -14.33 -6.22
N THR A 144 -7.20 -13.50 -5.19
CA THR A 144 -8.39 -12.87 -4.63
C THR A 144 -8.89 -11.80 -5.58
N LEU A 145 -8.10 -10.78 -5.91
CA LEU A 145 -8.56 -9.58 -6.62
C LEU A 145 -8.61 -9.71 -8.14
N ARG A 146 -7.79 -10.58 -8.75
CA ARG A 146 -7.62 -10.70 -10.20
C ARG A 146 -7.57 -9.34 -10.91
N PRO A 147 -6.64 -8.45 -10.53
CA PRO A 147 -6.66 -7.08 -11.02
C PRO A 147 -6.46 -7.05 -12.54
N PRO A 148 -7.21 -6.22 -13.29
CA PRO A 148 -7.02 -6.10 -14.73
C PRO A 148 -5.62 -5.57 -15.09
N LEU A 149 -5.02 -4.75 -14.21
CA LEU A 149 -3.75 -4.09 -14.45
C LEU A 149 -2.85 -4.10 -13.21
N VAL A 150 -1.57 -4.38 -13.45
CA VAL A 150 -0.47 -4.16 -12.51
C VAL A 150 0.56 -3.25 -13.15
N VAL A 151 0.86 -2.13 -12.51
CA VAL A 151 1.97 -1.25 -12.87
C VAL A 151 3.14 -1.58 -11.95
N ALA A 152 4.23 -2.07 -12.53
CA ALA A 152 5.38 -2.58 -11.81
C ALA A 152 6.58 -1.65 -12.01
N ILE A 153 6.97 -0.95 -10.95
CA ILE A 153 8.15 -0.08 -10.94
C ILE A 153 9.38 -0.91 -10.59
N ASP A 154 10.24 -1.17 -11.57
CA ASP A 154 11.47 -1.95 -11.42
C ASP A 154 12.68 -1.15 -11.94
N ARG A 155 13.85 -1.37 -11.33
CA ARG A 155 15.12 -0.69 -11.66
C ARG A 155 15.83 -1.27 -12.90
N ARG A 156 15.17 -2.12 -13.68
CA ARG A 156 15.82 -3.04 -14.64
C ARG A 156 15.83 -2.59 -16.10
N GLY A 157 15.30 -1.42 -16.48
CA GLY A 157 15.28 -1.01 -17.88
C GLY A 157 16.59 -0.45 -18.46
N GLY A 158 17.68 -0.39 -17.69
CA GLY A 158 19.01 -0.08 -18.22
C GLY A 158 19.83 -1.34 -18.57
N PRO A 159 20.68 -1.33 -19.63
CA PRO A 159 21.46 -2.48 -20.12
C PRO A 159 22.58 -3.01 -19.19
N GLY A 160 22.43 -2.91 -17.87
CA GLY A 160 23.38 -3.40 -16.86
C GLY A 160 22.75 -3.89 -15.54
N GLY A 161 21.43 -4.15 -15.51
CA GLY A 161 20.61 -4.32 -14.30
C GLY A 161 20.79 -5.57 -13.43
N LEU A 162 21.96 -6.21 -13.40
CA LEU A 162 22.24 -7.39 -12.56
C LEU A 162 22.75 -7.07 -11.13
N ALA A 163 23.02 -5.80 -10.80
CA ALA A 163 23.75 -5.47 -9.56
C ALA A 163 22.91 -5.10 -8.31
N ALA A 164 21.61 -4.81 -8.44
CA ALA A 164 20.84 -4.20 -7.34
C ALA A 164 20.05 -5.18 -6.43
N GLY A 165 20.28 -6.49 -6.52
CA GLY A 165 19.58 -7.50 -5.70
C GLY A 165 19.99 -7.57 -4.22
N ARG A 166 20.82 -6.65 -3.70
CA ARG A 166 21.54 -6.88 -2.44
C ARG A 166 20.81 -6.54 -1.14
N ARG A 167 19.59 -6.00 -1.15
CA ARG A 167 18.91 -5.62 0.11
C ARG A 167 17.39 -5.82 0.08
N CYS A 168 16.93 -7.04 -0.22
CA CYS A 168 15.67 -7.54 0.35
C CYS A 168 15.99 -7.96 1.80
N GLY A 169 15.25 -7.47 2.79
CA GLY A 169 15.66 -7.36 4.19
C GLY A 169 16.16 -8.65 4.86
N ARG A 170 17.21 -8.50 5.69
CA ARG A 170 17.62 -9.50 6.68
C ARG A 170 16.60 -9.52 7.82
N ALA A 171 15.77 -10.53 7.84
CA ALA A 171 15.19 -11.08 9.06
C ALA A 171 15.47 -12.59 9.05
N ALA A 172 15.80 -13.12 10.23
CA ALA A 172 16.16 -14.51 10.53
C ALA A 172 17.63 -14.93 10.26
N GLY A 173 18.34 -15.19 11.38
CA GLY A 173 19.16 -16.39 11.59
C GLY A 173 20.43 -16.55 10.76
N ARG A 174 21.58 -16.56 11.45
CA ARG A 174 22.84 -17.11 10.91
C ARG A 174 22.60 -18.57 10.46
N ARG A 175 22.71 -18.89 9.17
CA ARG A 175 23.38 -20.11 8.67
C ARG A 175 23.43 -20.22 7.14
N THR A 176 24.60 -20.66 6.67
CA THR A 176 24.99 -21.14 5.33
C THR A 176 25.28 -20.14 4.21
N ARG A 177 26.57 -20.05 3.85
CA ARG A 177 27.15 -19.27 2.74
C ARG A 177 26.77 -19.79 1.33
N ARG A 178 25.86 -20.75 1.19
CA ARG A 178 25.50 -21.40 -0.10
C ARG A 178 24.21 -20.85 -0.76
N ALA A 179 23.46 -19.96 -0.09
CA ALA A 179 22.26 -19.29 -0.65
C ALA A 179 22.57 -17.99 -1.44
N ARG A 180 23.81 -17.79 -1.90
CA ARG A 180 24.28 -16.55 -2.53
C ARG A 180 23.95 -16.40 -4.04
N ARG A 181 23.19 -17.33 -4.64
CA ARG A 181 22.86 -17.32 -6.09
C ARG A 181 21.37 -17.07 -6.45
N GLY A 182 20.51 -16.71 -5.49
CA GLY A 182 19.07 -16.49 -5.73
C GLY A 182 18.64 -15.02 -5.83
N GLY A 183 19.16 -14.27 -6.79
CA GLY A 183 18.80 -12.86 -7.05
C GLY A 183 17.47 -12.67 -7.81
N ALA A 184 16.40 -13.35 -7.40
CA ALA A 184 15.10 -13.15 -8.04
C ALA A 184 14.49 -11.83 -7.53
N GLY A 185 14.45 -10.81 -8.39
CA GLY A 185 13.77 -9.54 -8.12
C GLY A 185 12.25 -9.72 -8.05
N MET A 186 11.48 -8.78 -8.58
CA MET A 186 10.01 -8.86 -8.56
C MET A 186 9.42 -9.92 -9.50
N ALA A 187 10.25 -10.60 -10.32
CA ALA A 187 9.80 -11.52 -11.35
C ALA A 187 8.85 -12.65 -10.85
N PRO A 188 9.10 -13.33 -9.71
CA PRO A 188 8.17 -14.33 -9.19
C PRO A 188 6.79 -13.73 -8.88
N VAL A 189 6.76 -12.56 -8.25
CA VAL A 189 5.52 -11.84 -7.94
C VAL A 189 4.75 -11.46 -9.22
N LEU A 190 5.44 -10.95 -10.24
CA LEU A 190 4.78 -10.58 -11.51
C LEU A 190 4.21 -11.80 -12.24
N ARG A 191 4.83 -12.98 -12.13
CA ARG A 191 4.28 -14.22 -12.69
C ARG A 191 2.95 -14.59 -12.06
N LEU A 192 2.78 -14.42 -10.75
CA LEU A 192 1.52 -14.69 -10.05
C LEU A 192 0.38 -13.82 -10.59
N PHE A 193 0.64 -12.53 -10.83
CA PHE A 193 -0.35 -11.63 -11.42
C PHE A 193 -0.68 -11.98 -12.88
N ARG A 194 0.33 -12.30 -13.70
CA ARG A 194 0.08 -12.76 -15.08
C ARG A 194 -0.75 -14.04 -15.11
N ALA A 195 -0.44 -15.00 -14.24
CA ALA A 195 -1.20 -16.24 -14.11
C ALA A 195 -2.66 -16.00 -13.67
N ALA A 196 -2.90 -14.94 -12.90
CA ALA A 196 -4.24 -14.49 -12.53
C ALA A 196 -4.96 -13.67 -13.63
N GLY A 197 -4.35 -13.50 -14.81
CA GLY A 197 -4.92 -12.78 -15.95
C GLY A 197 -4.67 -11.28 -15.97
N SER A 198 -3.77 -10.76 -15.11
CA SER A 198 -3.44 -9.33 -15.08
C SER A 198 -2.52 -8.94 -16.24
N GLN A 199 -2.82 -7.83 -16.91
CA GLN A 199 -1.84 -7.13 -17.72
C GLN A 199 -0.77 -6.53 -16.80
N VAL A 200 0.51 -6.70 -17.13
CA VAL A 200 1.63 -6.12 -16.37
C VAL A 200 2.37 -5.12 -17.23
N VAL A 201 2.44 -3.87 -16.76
CA VAL A 201 3.18 -2.78 -17.40
C VAL A 201 4.37 -2.41 -16.54
N LEU A 202 5.57 -2.41 -17.13
CA LEU A 202 6.79 -1.99 -16.43
C LEU A 202 6.97 -0.48 -16.50
N ALA A 203 7.56 0.08 -15.45
CA ALA A 203 7.93 1.48 -15.33
C ALA A 203 9.31 1.60 -14.70
N GLU A 204 10.07 2.60 -15.13
CA GLU A 204 11.31 2.96 -14.43
C GLU A 204 11.01 3.66 -13.10
N PRO A 205 11.91 3.66 -12.12
CA PRO A 205 11.75 4.43 -10.91
C PRO A 205 11.74 5.93 -11.20
N HIS A 206 11.04 6.69 -10.36
CA HIS A 206 11.09 8.15 -10.45
C HIS A 206 12.55 8.65 -10.26
N PRO A 207 13.07 9.58 -11.09
CA PRO A 207 14.47 10.02 -11.03
C PRO A 207 14.93 10.55 -9.66
N LEU A 208 14.03 11.27 -8.98
CA LEU A 208 14.26 11.79 -7.62
C LEU A 208 14.00 10.76 -6.49
N ALA A 209 13.71 9.50 -6.80
CA ALA A 209 13.40 8.50 -5.79
C ALA A 209 14.68 8.09 -5.03
N ARG A 210 14.80 8.59 -3.79
CA ARG A 210 15.90 8.29 -2.89
C ARG A 210 15.50 7.33 -1.77
N VAL A 211 16.42 6.46 -1.38
CA VAL A 211 16.22 5.58 -0.23
C VAL A 211 16.14 6.42 1.05
N ARG A 212 15.06 6.23 1.82
CA ARG A 212 14.84 6.87 3.12
C ARG A 212 15.45 6.04 4.24
N ARG A 213 16.19 6.69 5.15
CA ARG A 213 16.73 6.11 6.37
C ARG A 213 15.61 5.68 7.32
N GLN A 214 15.92 4.78 8.26
CA GLN A 214 14.94 4.29 9.24
C GLN A 214 14.39 5.42 10.13
N ALA A 215 15.24 6.36 10.54
CA ALA A 215 14.84 7.53 11.32
C ALA A 215 13.84 8.42 10.55
N GLU A 216 14.07 8.66 9.25
CA GLU A 216 13.13 9.43 8.41
C GLU A 216 11.76 8.75 8.32
N ARG A 217 11.73 7.41 8.25
CA ARG A 217 10.48 6.63 8.22
C ARG A 217 9.76 6.69 9.56
N ALA A 218 10.49 6.64 10.68
CA ALA A 218 9.92 6.79 12.02
C ALA A 218 9.33 8.19 12.22
N ALA A 219 10.07 9.24 11.83
CA ALA A 219 9.59 10.62 11.87
C ALA A 219 8.35 10.82 10.99
N TYR A 220 8.33 10.24 9.79
CA TYR A 220 7.15 10.27 8.92
C TYR A 220 5.92 9.64 9.58
N ARG A 221 6.06 8.48 10.24
CA ARG A 221 4.95 7.84 10.95
C ARG A 221 4.46 8.67 12.13
N ALA A 222 5.38 9.22 12.93
CA ALA A 222 5.01 10.10 14.03
C ALA A 222 4.24 11.34 13.53
N ALA A 223 4.70 11.96 12.45
CA ALA A 223 3.98 13.06 11.80
C ALA A 223 2.61 12.64 11.25
N ALA A 224 2.49 11.44 10.67
CA ALA A 224 1.22 10.92 10.18
C ALA A 224 0.21 10.72 11.32
N TYR A 225 0.63 10.21 12.48
CA TYR A 225 -0.22 10.13 13.67
C TYR A 225 -0.66 11.51 14.16
N ARG A 226 0.26 12.46 14.35
CA ARG A 226 -0.09 13.84 14.74
C ARG A 226 -1.07 14.46 13.77
N ARG A 227 -0.89 14.21 12.47
CA ARG A 227 -1.77 14.70 11.43
C ARG A 227 -3.18 14.12 11.52
N TYR A 228 -3.28 12.81 11.78
CA TYR A 228 -4.55 12.11 11.93
C TYR A 228 -5.32 12.57 13.18
N PHE A 229 -4.64 12.66 14.33
CA PHE A 229 -5.25 13.07 15.60
C PHE A 229 -5.34 14.59 15.79
N GLY A 230 -4.67 15.39 14.97
CA GLY A 230 -4.62 16.84 15.14
C GLY A 230 -5.96 17.57 14.95
N ARG A 231 -6.99 16.89 14.46
CA ARG A 231 -8.38 17.39 14.41
C ARG A 231 -9.34 16.56 15.26
N ALA A 232 -8.83 15.63 16.06
CA ALA A 232 -9.64 14.85 16.97
C ALA A 232 -10.23 15.79 18.03
N ARG A 233 -11.48 15.54 18.41
CA ARG A 233 -12.11 16.16 19.57
C ARG A 233 -12.30 15.07 20.61
N LEU A 234 -12.02 15.39 21.87
CA LEU A 234 -12.39 14.52 22.97
C LEU A 234 -13.91 14.36 22.96
N ARG A 235 -14.35 13.11 23.01
CA ARG A 235 -15.75 12.74 23.16
C ARG A 235 -15.81 11.91 24.42
N PHE A 236 -16.66 12.32 25.35
CA PHE A 236 -16.95 11.56 26.55
C PHE A 236 -18.12 10.63 26.23
N ILE A 237 -17.98 9.36 26.58
CA ILE A 237 -19.08 8.41 26.60
C ILE A 237 -19.40 8.21 28.07
N GLU A 238 -20.51 8.77 28.54
CA GLU A 238 -21.04 8.47 29.86
C GLU A 238 -21.85 7.18 29.75
N GLY A 239 -21.30 6.10 30.30
CA GLY A 239 -21.95 4.81 30.33
C GLY A 239 -21.02 3.73 30.88
N GLY A 240 -21.55 2.89 31.76
CA GLY A 240 -20.86 1.69 32.27
C GLY A 240 -20.76 0.61 31.20
N VAL A 241 -20.04 0.88 30.10
CA VAL A 241 -19.80 -0.10 29.04
C VAL A 241 -18.58 -0.93 29.43
N PRO A 242 -18.72 -2.21 29.81
CA PRO A 242 -17.58 -3.07 30.02
C PRO A 242 -16.86 -3.29 28.69
N VAL A 243 -15.67 -2.69 28.53
CA VAL A 243 -14.77 -2.99 27.42
C VAL A 243 -14.07 -4.31 27.73
N VAL A 244 -14.62 -5.42 27.22
CA VAL A 244 -13.98 -6.73 27.32
C VAL A 244 -12.89 -6.83 26.25
N SER A 245 -11.64 -6.57 26.62
CA SER A 245 -10.50 -6.86 25.75
C SER A 245 -10.08 -8.32 25.91
N ALA A 246 -10.23 -9.16 24.89
CA ALA A 246 -9.56 -10.46 24.90
C ALA A 246 -9.25 -10.97 23.49
N PHE A 247 -7.97 -11.28 23.24
CA PHE A 247 -7.58 -12.33 22.29
C PHE A 247 -7.32 -13.67 23.02
N SER A 248 -7.32 -13.67 24.36
CA SER A 248 -7.02 -14.83 25.21
C SER A 248 -7.87 -14.87 26.48
N GLY A 249 -9.20 -14.76 26.35
CA GLY A 249 -10.19 -15.10 27.38
C GLY A 249 -10.24 -14.29 28.70
N GLY A 250 -9.34 -13.34 28.96
CA GLY A 250 -9.37 -12.54 30.18
C GLY A 250 -10.21 -11.27 30.02
N ALA A 251 -11.41 -11.22 30.62
CA ALA A 251 -12.17 -9.98 30.74
C ALA A 251 -11.64 -9.18 31.95
N ALA A 252 -11.05 -8.01 31.69
CA ALA A 252 -10.87 -6.99 32.72
C ALA A 252 -11.72 -5.78 32.35
N ALA A 253 -12.53 -5.30 33.29
CA ALA A 253 -13.27 -4.06 33.12
C ALA A 253 -12.27 -2.90 33.04
N LEU A 254 -12.23 -2.23 31.90
CA LEU A 254 -11.40 -1.05 31.70
C LEU A 254 -12.16 0.16 32.28
N ASP A 255 -11.74 0.63 33.45
CA ASP A 255 -12.26 1.87 34.03
C ASP A 255 -11.72 3.06 33.24
N VAL A 256 -12.59 3.61 32.38
CA VAL A 256 -12.26 4.73 31.50
C VAL A 256 -11.95 6.00 32.30
N GLY A 257 -12.37 6.09 33.57
CA GLY A 257 -12.07 7.20 34.47
C GLY A 257 -10.63 7.25 34.98
N ARG A 258 -9.84 6.18 34.82
CA ARG A 258 -8.42 6.10 35.24
C ARG A 258 -7.42 6.26 34.10
N LEU A 259 -7.88 6.58 32.89
CA LEU A 259 -7.03 6.76 31.71
C LEU A 259 -6.63 8.21 31.41
N VAL A 260 -6.86 9.13 32.36
CA VAL A 260 -6.45 10.55 32.28
C VAL A 260 -5.25 10.79 33.16
#